data_AF-A0A7V3BS62-F1
#
_entry.id   AF-A0A7V3BS62-F1
#
_cell.length_a   1.000
_cell.length_b   1.000
_cell.length_c   1.000
_cell.angle_alpha   90.00
_cell.angle_beta   90.00
_cell.angle_gamma   90.00
#
_symmetry.space_group_name_H-M   'P 1'
#
loop_
_entity.id
_entity.type
_entity.pdbx_description
1 polymer ?
#
loop_
_entity_poly.entity_id
_entity_poly.type
_entity_poly.pdbx_seq_one_letter_code
_entity_poly.pdbx_strand_id
1 'polypeptide(L)' 'MTLPARGEVWWGETPDARGRPFLILTRDEAIPVLRTLLVAPVTRTVRRIPTEVPLGPE' A
#
# COMPACT_ATOMS: atom_id res chain seq x y z
N MET A 1 -12.96 6.40 -13.86
CA MET A 1 -11.79 6.25 -12.97
C MET A 1 -12.00 4.98 -12.18
N THR A 2 -11.09 4.01 -12.29
CA THR A 2 -11.18 2.74 -11.56
C THR A 2 -10.85 2.99 -10.09
N LEU A 3 -11.61 2.40 -9.18
CA LEU A 3 -11.25 2.39 -7.77
C LEU A 3 -10.02 1.48 -7.59
N PRO A 4 -9.10 1.81 -6.67
CA PRO A 4 -8.05 0.87 -6.29
C PRO A 4 -8.69 -0.42 -5.76
N ALA A 5 -7.99 -1.55 -5.92
CA ALA A 5 -8.38 -2.84 -5.37
C ALA A 5 -7.32 -3.38 -4.40
N ARG A 6 -7.73 -4.24 -3.47
CA ARG A 6 -6.85 -4.92 -2.53
C ARG A 6 -5.80 -5.72 -3.29
N GLY A 7 -4.55 -5.59 -2.87
CA GLY A 7 -3.41 -6.24 -3.53
C GLY A 7 -2.80 -5.42 -4.67
N GLU A 8 -3.45 -4.35 -5.14
CA GLU A 8 -2.83 -3.43 -6.08
C GLU A 8 -1.79 -2.54 -5.40
N VAL A 9 -0.80 -2.10 -6.19
CA VAL A 9 0.22 -1.14 -5.76
C VAL A 9 -0.03 0.20 -6.44
N TRP A 10 -0.18 1.24 -5.63
CA TRP A 10 -0.47 2.60 -6.08
C TRP A 10 0.60 3.57 -5.61
N TRP A 11 0.90 4.59 -6.43
CA TRP A 11 1.76 5.70 -5.99
C TRP A 11 0.95 6.66 -5.12
N GLY A 12 1.50 7.03 -3.96
CA GLY A 12 0.84 7.95 -3.04
C GLY A 12 1.84 8.85 -2.31
N GLU A 13 1.33 9.95 -1.77
CA GLU A 13 2.06 10.89 -0.93
C GLU A 13 1.39 10.98 0.44
N THR A 14 2.20 11.00 1.51
CA THR A 14 1.73 11.26 2.88
C THR A 14 2.34 12.57 3.36
N PRO A 15 1.71 13.30 4.31
CA PRO A 15 2.23 14.58 4.79
C PRO A 15 3.67 14.51 5.33
N ASP A 16 4.09 13.34 5.80
CA ASP A 16 5.36 13.05 6.45
C ASP A 16 6.43 12.48 5.51
N ALA A 17 6.10 12.16 4.25
CA ALA A 17 7.04 11.51 3.34
C ALA A 17 6.83 11.86 1.86
N ARG A 18 7.95 11.94 1.11
CA ARG A 18 7.92 11.97 -0.36
C ARG A 18 7.17 10.76 -0.92
N GLY A 19 6.60 10.98 -2.11
CA GLY A 19 5.83 9.98 -2.83
C GLY A 19 6.55 8.65 -2.97
N ARG A 20 5.81 7.56 -2.71
CA ARG A 20 6.30 6.19 -2.77
C ARG A 20 5.16 5.23 -3.13
N PRO A 21 5.46 3.99 -3.52
CA PRO A 21 4.45 2.98 -3.74
C PRO A 21 3.84 2.50 -2.42
N PHE A 22 2.55 2.21 -2.44
CA PHE A 22 1.75 1.69 -1.33
C PHE A 22 0.93 0.50 -1.80
N LEU A 23 0.92 -0.57 -1.02
CA LEU A 23 0.06 -1.74 -1.24
C LEU A 23 -1.30 -1.51 -0.59
N ILE A 24 -2.38 -1.71 -1.34
CA ILE A 24 -3.75 -1.59 -0.83
C ILE A 24 -4.08 -2.80 0.05
N LEU A 25 -4.39 -2.55 1.32
CA LEU A 25 -4.81 -3.58 2.28
C LEU A 25 -6.32 -3.57 2.57
N THR A 26 -6.97 -2.44 2.29
CA THR A 26 -8.42 -2.27 2.48
C THR A 26 -9.18 -3.27 1.62
N ARG A 27 -10.22 -3.91 2.17
CA ARG A 27 -11.10 -4.82 1.43
C ARG A 27 -11.88 -4.07 0.35
N ASP A 28 -12.06 -4.68 -0.82
CA ASP A 28 -12.66 -4.05 -2.00
C ASP A 28 -14.05 -3.48 -1.71
N GLU A 29 -14.87 -4.18 -0.94
CA GLU A 29 -16.25 -3.77 -0.63
C GLU A 29 -16.31 -2.49 0.22
N ALA A 30 -15.23 -2.14 0.92
CA ALA A 30 -15.16 -0.93 1.75
C ALA A 30 -14.62 0.28 0.99
N ILE A 31 -13.88 0.08 -0.10
CA ILE A 31 -13.22 1.15 -0.86
C ILE A 31 -14.21 2.23 -1.34
N PRO A 32 -15.41 1.90 -1.85
CA PRO A 32 -16.35 2.93 -2.35
C PRO A 32 -16.90 3.88 -1.28
N VAL A 33 -16.87 3.49 0.00
CA VAL A 33 -17.53 4.23 1.10
C VAL A 33 -16.54 4.88 2.08
N LEU A 34 -15.24 4.61 1.94
CA LEU A 34 -14.21 5.15 2.81
C LEU A 34 -13.55 6.39 2.20
N ARG A 35 -13.27 7.39 3.04
CA ARG A 35 -12.47 8.58 2.66
C ARG A 35 -10.97 8.34 2.74
N THR A 36 -10.55 7.25 3.36
CA THR A 36 -9.15 6.91 3.60
C THR A 36 -8.98 5.40 3.50
N LEU A 37 -7.90 4.97 2.87
CA LEU A 37 -7.57 3.56 2.71
C LEU A 37 -6.45 3.16 3.66
N LEU A 38 -6.57 1.98 4.26
CA LEU A 38 -5.46 1.29 4.89
C LEU A 38 -4.52 0.75 3.82
N VAL A 39 -3.25 1.10 3.94
CA VAL A 39 -2.18 0.74 3.01
C VAL A 39 -0.90 0.35 3.75
N ALA A 40 -0.04 -0.46 3.12
CA ALA A 40 1.32 -0.73 3.59
C ALA A 40 2.35 0.02 2.70
N PRO A 41 3.32 0.74 3.28
CA PRO A 41 4.35 1.40 2.50
C PRO A 41 5.31 0.38 1.88
N VAL A 42 5.63 0.57 0.59
CA VAL A 42 6.69 -0.18 -0.07
C VAL A 42 7.99 0.62 0.03
N THR A 43 9.07 -0.07 0.40
CA THR A 43 10.39 0.53 0.55
C THR A 43 11.48 -0.40 0.03
N ARG A 44 12.62 0.18 -0.33
CA ARG A 44 13.85 -0.58 -0.69
C ARG A 44 14.67 -0.97 0.54
N THR A 45 14.33 -0.44 1.72
CA THR A 45 15.04 -0.72 2.97
C THR A 45 14.55 -2.02 3.57
N VAL A 46 15.44 -3.00 3.74
CA VAL A 46 15.19 -4.25 4.47
C VAL A 46 15.76 -4.13 5.88
N ARG A 47 14.92 -4.25 6.91
CA ARG A 47 15.29 -4.08 8.33
C ARG A 47 15.36 -5.41 9.10
N ARG A 48 14.92 -6.53 8.50
CA ARG A 48 14.87 -7.87 9.08
C ARG A 48 13.98 -7.95 10.33
N ILE A 49 12.75 -7.47 10.20
CA ILE A 49 11.72 -7.56 11.25
C ILE A 49 10.61 -8.54 10.87
N PRO A 50 9.88 -9.13 11.82
CA PRO A 50 8.88 -10.18 11.53
C PRO A 50 7.73 -9.75 10.61
N THR A 51 7.46 -8.46 10.52
CA THR A 51 6.36 -7.89 9.72
C THR A 51 6.79 -7.46 8.31
N GLU A 52 8.05 -7.67 7.93
CA GLU A 52 8.52 -7.39 6.57
C GLU A 52 8.11 -8.50 5.61
N VAL A 53 7.66 -8.09 4.43
CA VAL A 53 7.31 -8.99 3.33
C VAL A 53 8.21 -8.65 2.14
N PRO A 54 9.13 -9.56 1.74
CA PRO A 54 9.93 -9.38 0.53
C PRO A 54 9.04 -9.29 -0.71
N LEU A 55 9.40 -8.39 -1.62
CA LEU A 55 8.71 -8.24 -2.91
C LEU A 55 9.63 -8.69 -4.03
N GLY A 56 9.12 -9.52 -4.92
CA GLY A 56 9.84 -10.08 -6.05
C GLY A 56 9.15 -11.36 -6.53
N PRO A 57 9.53 -11.86 -7.71
CA PRO A 57 9.17 -13.22 -8.07
C PRO A 57 9.74 -14.18 -7.01
N GLU A 58 8.95 -15.20 -6.64
CA GLU A 58 9.50 -16.37 -5.97
C GLU A 58 10.53 -17.07 -6.87
#